data_AF-A0A8I2BBX9-F1
#
_entry.id   AF-A0A8I2BBX9-F1
#
_cell.length_a   1.000
_cell.length_b   1.000
_cell.length_c   1.000
_cell.angle_alpha   90.00
_cell.angle_beta   90.00
_cell.angle_gamma   90.00
#
_symmetry.space_group_name_H-M   'P 1'
#
loop_
_entity.id
_entity.type
_entity.pdbx_description
1 polymer ?
#
loop_
_entity_poly.entity_id
_entity_poly.type
_entity_poly.pdbx_seq_one_letter_code
_entity_poly.pdbx_strand_id
1 'polypeptide(L)'
;MTKINMKTLTIKQEDRNPNSTESIAYRLNYIIRKRRYTAKEVASLTEDKTRGLKPISPATISLYINGKSAPNISYIRRLSKVLIVDPSWLSGDLPFDWINKPKQPPEVTELLEIYGRLNVKMKKFILETARIAIAAMQNGTNDEKNTE
;
A
#
# COMPACT_ATOMS: atom_id res chain seq x y z
N MET A 1 -0.90 -34.51 8.56
CA MET A 1 0.07 -33.40 8.54
C MET A 1 -0.06 -32.66 7.21
N THR A 2 -0.79 -31.55 7.20
CA THR A 2 -1.12 -30.82 5.96
C THR A 2 -0.03 -29.79 5.69
N LYS A 3 0.76 -30.00 4.63
CA LYS A 3 1.80 -29.07 4.19
C LYS A 3 1.17 -27.77 3.69
N ILE A 4 1.44 -26.67 4.38
CA ILE A 4 1.10 -25.33 3.93
C ILE A 4 2.04 -25.00 2.76
N ASN A 5 1.46 -24.86 1.57
CA ASN A 5 2.19 -24.41 0.39
C ASN A 5 2.37 -22.88 0.48
N MET A 6 3.54 -22.44 0.96
CA MET A 6 3.92 -21.04 0.93
C MET A 6 4.12 -20.63 -0.53
N LYS A 7 3.16 -19.91 -1.12
CA LYS A 7 3.39 -19.18 -2.37
C LYS A 7 4.53 -18.19 -2.12
N THR A 8 5.72 -18.56 -2.56
CA THR A 8 6.84 -17.66 -2.76
C THR A 8 6.33 -16.48 -3.58
N LEU A 9 6.40 -15.27 -3.03
CA LEU A 9 6.26 -14.04 -3.80
C LEU A 9 7.45 -13.99 -4.77
N THR A 10 7.35 -14.72 -5.87
CA THR A 10 8.30 -14.67 -6.97
C THR A 10 8.07 -13.33 -7.65
N ILE A 11 8.81 -12.32 -7.22
CA ILE A 11 8.94 -11.06 -7.95
C ILE A 11 9.55 -11.44 -9.30
N LYS A 12 8.72 -11.57 -10.33
CA LYS A 12 9.18 -11.77 -11.70
C LYS A 12 10.14 -10.62 -12.04
N GLN A 13 11.38 -10.98 -12.33
CA GLN A 13 12.45 -10.06 -12.73
C GLN A 13 12.30 -9.58 -14.18
N GLU A 14 11.29 -10.04 -14.91
CA GLU A 14 11.12 -9.73 -16.33
C GLU A 14 10.26 -8.47 -16.54
N ASP A 15 10.83 -7.54 -17.30
CA ASP A 15 10.22 -6.39 -17.99
C ASP A 15 9.67 -5.23 -17.17
N ARG A 16 10.51 -4.56 -16.37
CA ARG A 16 10.14 -3.28 -15.74
C ARG A 16 10.94 -2.13 -16.33
N ASN A 17 10.41 -1.53 -17.39
CA ASN A 17 10.76 -0.15 -17.76
C ASN A 17 10.77 0.69 -16.47
N PRO A 18 11.94 1.22 -16.02
CA PRO A 18 12.03 1.95 -14.76
C PRO A 18 11.25 3.28 -14.81
N ASN A 19 10.80 3.68 -16.00
CA ASN A 19 9.94 4.84 -16.22
C ASN A 19 8.44 4.49 -16.25
N SER A 20 8.07 3.21 -16.14
CA SER A 20 6.66 2.80 -16.04
C SER A 20 6.09 3.18 -14.67
N THR A 21 4.84 3.64 -14.66
CA THR A 21 4.10 3.90 -13.42
C THR A 21 3.85 2.64 -12.60
N GLU A 22 4.08 1.44 -13.16
CA GLU A 22 4.01 0.16 -12.44
C GLU A 22 5.34 -0.21 -11.75
N SER A 23 6.42 0.52 -12.07
CA SER A 23 7.74 0.26 -11.50
C SER A 23 7.87 0.87 -10.10
N ILE A 24 8.39 0.06 -9.16
CA ILE A 24 8.79 0.52 -7.82
C ILE A 24 9.79 1.68 -7.93
N ALA A 25 10.72 1.61 -8.89
CA ALA A 25 11.72 2.65 -9.09
C ALA A 25 11.08 3.99 -9.44
N TYR A 26 10.14 3.98 -10.40
CA TYR A 26 9.39 5.17 -10.79
C TYR A 26 8.60 5.74 -9.61
N ARG A 27 7.85 4.90 -8.91
CA ARG A 27 7.01 5.31 -7.77
C ARG A 27 7.82 5.87 -6.62
N LEU A 28 8.96 5.25 -6.29
CA LEU A 28 9.92 5.76 -5.31
C LEU A 28 10.46 7.13 -5.73
N ASN A 29 10.94 7.25 -6.97
CA ASN A 29 11.49 8.50 -7.48
C ASN A 29 10.43 9.63 -7.46
N TYR A 30 9.22 9.32 -7.91
CA TYR A 30 8.09 10.25 -7.91
C TYR A 30 7.78 10.76 -6.50
N ILE A 31 7.55 9.88 -5.53
CA ILE A 31 7.13 10.32 -4.19
C ILE A 31 8.25 11.05 -3.44
N ILE A 32 9.51 10.63 -3.61
CA ILE A 32 10.68 11.28 -3.01
C ILE A 32 10.80 12.71 -3.54
N ARG A 33 10.69 12.90 -4.86
CA ARG A 33 10.70 14.23 -5.49
C ARG A 33 9.49 15.08 -5.08
N LYS A 34 8.28 14.51 -5.09
CA LYS A 34 7.04 15.19 -4.69
C LYS A 34 7.12 15.73 -3.26
N ARG A 35 7.81 15.01 -2.37
CA ARG A 35 8.02 15.38 -0.96
C ARG A 35 9.31 16.13 -0.69
N ARG A 36 10.12 16.40 -1.73
CA ARG A 36 11.40 17.10 -1.65
C ARG A 36 12.40 16.45 -0.69
N TYR A 37 12.38 15.12 -0.60
CA TYR A 37 13.39 14.37 0.14
C TYR A 37 14.59 14.05 -0.74
N THR A 38 15.75 13.95 -0.12
CA THR A 38 16.97 13.36 -0.67
C THR A 38 17.08 11.88 -0.28
N ALA A 39 17.85 11.09 -1.02
CA ALA A 39 18.12 9.68 -0.66
C ALA A 39 18.76 9.55 0.74
N LYS A 40 19.56 10.55 1.17
CA LYS A 40 20.19 10.58 2.49
C LYS A 40 19.16 10.79 3.61
N GLU A 41 18.17 11.66 3.41
CA GLU A 41 17.10 11.89 4.37
C GLU A 41 16.15 10.68 4.46
N VAL A 42 15.79 10.08 3.33
CA VAL A 42 15.00 8.84 3.36
C VAL A 42 15.76 7.74 4.11
N ALA A 43 17.07 7.61 3.87
CA ALA A 43 17.92 6.65 4.58
C ALA A 43 17.85 6.82 6.10
N SER A 44 18.08 8.03 6.61
CA SER A 44 18.07 8.28 8.05
C SER A 44 16.70 8.00 8.67
N LEU A 45 15.61 8.36 7.99
CA LEU A 45 14.24 8.14 8.47
C LEU A 45 13.82 6.67 8.48
N THR A 46 14.50 5.79 7.72
CA THR A 46 14.17 4.36 7.73
C THR A 46 14.64 3.64 9.00
N GLU A 47 15.50 4.26 9.81
CA GLU A 47 15.93 3.71 11.09
C GLU A 47 14.71 3.44 12.00
N ASP A 48 14.65 2.24 12.59
CA ASP A 48 13.64 1.91 13.60
C ASP A 48 14.33 1.45 14.87
N LYS A 49 14.60 2.41 15.76
CA LYS A 49 15.28 2.18 17.05
C LYS A 49 14.49 1.26 17.96
N THR A 50 13.16 1.25 17.86
CA THR A 50 12.30 0.40 18.71
C THR A 50 12.45 -1.09 18.38
N ARG A 51 12.78 -1.39 17.11
CA ARG A 51 12.99 -2.75 16.62
C ARG A 51 14.47 -3.10 16.38
N GLY A 52 15.39 -2.21 16.75
CA GLY A 52 16.82 -2.37 16.51
C GLY A 52 17.20 -2.42 15.01
N LEU A 53 16.38 -1.86 14.12
CA LEU A 53 16.63 -1.93 12.68
C LEU A 53 17.49 -0.76 12.22
N LYS A 54 18.70 -1.09 11.72
CA LYS A 54 19.62 -0.12 11.11
C LYS A 54 19.01 0.54 9.87
N PRO A 55 19.32 1.83 9.60
CA PRO A 55 18.82 2.53 8.42
C PRO A 55 19.24 1.83 7.12
N ILE A 56 18.38 1.92 6.10
CA ILE A 56 18.75 1.53 4.74
C ILE A 56 19.81 2.50 4.24
N SER A 57 20.91 2.00 3.67
CA SER A 57 21.99 2.89 3.22
C SER A 57 21.52 3.85 2.11
N PRO A 58 22.03 5.09 2.05
CA PRO A 58 21.72 6.01 0.95
C PRO A 58 22.06 5.44 -0.43
N ALA A 59 23.17 4.70 -0.53
CA ALA A 59 23.56 4.03 -1.77
C ALA A 59 22.52 2.99 -2.23
N THR A 60 22.01 2.19 -1.29
CA THR A 60 20.94 1.22 -1.56
C THR A 60 19.66 1.91 -2.03
N ILE A 61 19.27 3.02 -1.39
CA ILE A 61 18.10 3.81 -1.84
C ILE A 61 18.31 4.35 -3.25
N SER A 62 19.50 4.87 -3.56
CA SER A 62 19.84 5.32 -4.90
C SER A 62 19.76 4.19 -5.93
N LEU A 63 20.14 2.96 -5.59
CA LEU A 63 19.95 1.82 -6.49
C LEU A 63 18.47 1.54 -6.78
N TYR A 64 17.60 1.67 -5.77
CA TYR A 64 16.15 1.48 -5.94
C TYR A 64 15.51 2.57 -6.80
N ILE A 65 15.84 3.84 -6.56
CA ILE A 65 15.32 4.98 -7.34
C ILE A 65 15.71 4.88 -8.82
N ASN A 66 16.92 4.39 -9.10
CA ASN A 66 17.43 4.22 -10.46
C ASN A 66 17.04 2.88 -11.11
N GLY A 67 16.22 2.06 -10.44
CA GLY A 67 15.79 0.75 -10.96
C GLY A 67 16.92 -0.28 -11.11
N LYS A 68 18.10 -0.03 -10.52
CA LYS A 68 19.24 -0.97 -10.56
C LYS A 68 19.08 -2.13 -9.58
N SER A 69 18.16 -2.02 -8.63
CA SER A 69 17.83 -3.07 -7.66
C SER A 69 16.38 -2.91 -7.21
N ALA A 70 15.77 -4.00 -6.72
CA ALA A 70 14.43 -3.98 -6.14
C ALA A 70 14.49 -4.16 -4.61
N PRO A 71 13.74 -3.38 -3.83
CA PRO A 71 13.64 -3.59 -2.39
C PRO A 71 12.88 -4.89 -2.08
N ASN A 72 13.31 -5.60 -1.05
CA ASN A 72 12.53 -6.71 -0.49
C ASN A 72 11.31 -6.18 0.29
N ILE A 73 10.39 -7.08 0.67
CA ILE A 73 9.12 -6.70 1.32
C ILE A 73 9.30 -5.95 2.66
N SER A 74 10.35 -6.28 3.42
CA SER A 74 10.68 -5.56 4.67
C SER A 74 11.07 -4.12 4.37
N TYR A 75 11.89 -3.90 3.34
CA TYR A 75 12.32 -2.56 2.93
C TYR A 75 11.20 -1.77 2.28
N ILE A 76 10.32 -2.40 1.49
CA ILE A 76 9.11 -1.77 0.96
C ILE A 76 8.26 -1.21 2.11
N ARG A 77 7.99 -1.99 3.15
CA ARG A 77 7.21 -1.53 4.31
C ARG A 77 7.85 -0.35 5.03
N ARG A 78 9.18 -0.40 5.23
CA ARG A 78 9.93 0.70 5.88
C ARG A 78 9.90 1.97 5.04
N LEU A 79 10.18 1.87 3.75
CA LEU A 79 10.13 3.00 2.81
C LEU A 79 8.71 3.58 2.75
N SER A 80 7.69 2.74 2.72
CA SER A 80 6.28 3.16 2.68
C SER A 80 5.87 3.93 3.93
N LYS A 81 6.36 3.51 5.10
CA LYS A 81 6.14 4.23 6.38
C LYS A 81 6.76 5.62 6.37
N VAL A 82 8.03 5.72 5.98
CA VAL A 82 8.77 6.99 5.89
C VAL A 82 8.15 7.94 4.87
N LEU A 83 7.81 7.38 3.71
CA LEU A 83 7.22 8.11 2.59
C LEU A 83 5.70 8.24 2.72
N ILE A 84 5.11 7.85 3.86
CA ILE A 84 3.68 7.88 4.19
C ILE A 84 2.82 7.56 2.96
N VAL A 85 3.04 6.39 2.38
CA VAL A 85 2.29 5.82 1.25
C VAL A 85 1.91 4.39 1.58
N ASP A 86 0.91 3.88 0.86
CA ASP A 86 0.53 2.47 0.95
C ASP A 86 1.63 1.57 0.35
N PRO A 87 2.03 0.48 1.04
CA PRO A 87 3.07 -0.43 0.54
C PRO A 87 2.67 -1.17 -0.75
N SER A 88 1.39 -1.47 -0.95
CA SER A 88 0.84 -2.02 -2.19
C SER A 88 0.80 -0.99 -3.32
N TRP A 89 0.66 0.31 -2.99
CA TRP A 89 0.91 1.35 -3.99
C TRP A 89 2.39 1.38 -4.37
N LEU A 90 3.30 1.34 -3.40
CA LEU A 90 4.73 1.42 -3.69
C LEU A 90 5.24 0.21 -4.49
N SER A 91 4.73 -1.00 -4.24
CA SER A 91 5.09 -2.24 -4.95
C SER A 91 4.58 -2.31 -6.40
N GLY A 92 3.60 -1.47 -6.74
CA GLY A 92 2.93 -1.46 -8.06
C GLY A 92 1.61 -2.23 -8.10
N ASP A 93 1.13 -2.77 -6.98
CA ASP A 93 -0.12 -3.56 -6.93
C ASP A 93 -1.39 -2.69 -7.03
N LEU A 94 -1.28 -1.39 -6.76
CA LEU A 94 -2.38 -0.43 -6.84
C LEU A 94 -2.17 0.57 -8.00
N PRO A 95 -3.24 1.10 -8.62
CA PRO A 95 -3.14 2.12 -9.66
C PRO A 95 -2.33 3.34 -9.19
N PHE A 96 -1.63 4.00 -10.11
CA PHE A 96 -0.74 5.12 -9.76
C PHE A 96 -1.47 6.27 -9.06
N ASP A 97 -2.70 6.59 -9.48
CA ASP A 97 -3.47 7.71 -8.93
C ASP A 97 -3.96 7.49 -7.50
N TRP A 98 -3.87 6.26 -6.98
CA TRP A 98 -4.23 5.96 -5.59
C TRP A 98 -3.32 6.64 -4.56
N ILE A 99 -2.19 7.21 -4.97
CA ILE A 99 -1.33 8.02 -4.11
C ILE A 99 -2.05 9.25 -3.52
N ASN A 100 -3.07 9.75 -4.22
CA ASN A 100 -3.84 10.92 -3.80
C ASN A 100 -5.13 10.56 -3.07
N LYS A 101 -5.44 9.26 -2.89
CA LYS A 101 -6.62 8.90 -2.10
C LYS A 101 -6.40 9.32 -0.65
N PRO A 102 -7.42 9.89 0.01
CA PRO A 102 -7.32 10.21 1.42
C PRO A 102 -6.90 8.94 2.16
N LYS A 103 -5.93 9.11 3.07
CA LYS A 103 -5.47 8.04 3.95
C LYS A 103 -6.72 7.45 4.60
N GLN A 104 -6.91 6.13 4.47
CA GLN A 104 -8.08 5.49 5.05
C GLN A 104 -8.12 5.87 6.54
N PRO A 105 -9.29 6.29 7.07
CA PRO A 105 -9.44 6.58 8.48
C PRO A 105 -8.92 5.40 9.32
N PRO A 106 -8.34 5.64 10.51
CA PRO A 106 -7.90 4.57 11.41
C PRO A 106 -8.96 3.47 11.60
N GLU A 107 -10.23 3.87 11.67
CA GLU A 107 -11.40 3.01 11.80
C GLU A 107 -11.55 2.06 10.59
N VAL A 108 -11.33 2.55 9.38
CA VAL A 108 -11.38 1.74 8.15
C VAL A 108 -10.19 0.79 8.10
N THR A 109 -9.02 1.23 8.55
CA THR A 109 -7.82 0.39 8.63
C THR A 109 -8.03 -0.77 9.62
N GLU A 110 -8.56 -0.48 10.80
CA GLU A 110 -8.88 -1.47 11.82
C GLU A 110 -9.93 -2.47 11.32
N LEU A 111 -10.98 -2.00 10.65
CA LEU A 111 -12.00 -2.85 10.04
C LEU A 111 -11.41 -3.80 8.99
N LEU A 112 -10.47 -3.35 8.15
CA LEU A 112 -9.80 -4.21 7.17
C LEU A 112 -8.92 -5.27 7.83
N GLU A 113 -8.22 -4.93 8.92
CA GLU A 113 -7.43 -5.90 9.68
C GLU A 113 -8.32 -6.96 10.33
N ILE A 114 -9.41 -6.54 10.98
CA ILE A 114 -10.40 -7.45 11.57
C ILE A 114 -10.98 -8.33 10.47
N TYR A 115 -11.48 -7.72 9.39
CA TYR A 115 -12.07 -8.42 8.25
C TYR A 115 -11.10 -9.45 7.67
N GLY A 116 -9.82 -9.12 7.51
CA GLY A 116 -8.79 -10.02 7.01
C GLY A 116 -8.68 -11.33 7.82
N ARG A 117 -8.88 -11.27 9.13
CA ARG A 117 -8.77 -12.41 10.07
C ARG A 117 -10.04 -13.28 10.14
N LEU A 118 -11.15 -12.83 9.58
CA LEU A 118 -12.42 -13.56 9.63
C LEU A 118 -12.44 -14.77 8.68
N ASN A 119 -13.25 -15.77 9.04
CA ASN A 119 -13.54 -16.90 8.16
C ASN A 119 -14.44 -16.51 6.99
N VAL A 120 -14.49 -17.36 5.96
CA VAL A 120 -15.21 -17.07 4.70
C VAL A 120 -16.70 -16.85 4.91
N LYS A 121 -17.34 -17.57 5.83
CA LYS A 121 -18.77 -17.43 6.12
C LYS A 121 -19.08 -16.04 6.70
N MET A 122 -18.26 -15.60 7.66
CA MET A 122 -18.40 -14.30 8.30
C MET A 122 -18.11 -13.14 7.33
N LYS A 123 -17.08 -13.29 6.49
CA LYS A 123 -16.77 -12.33 5.42
C LYS A 123 -17.95 -12.12 4.47
N LYS A 124 -18.57 -13.22 4.00
CA LYS A 124 -19.77 -13.16 3.14
C LYS A 124 -20.94 -12.45 3.83
N PHE A 125 -21.19 -12.76 5.10
CA PHE A 125 -22.26 -12.13 5.86
C PHE A 125 -22.06 -10.61 6.00
N ILE A 126 -20.84 -10.17 6.33
CA ILE A 126 -20.51 -8.75 6.45
C ILE A 126 -20.68 -8.03 5.10
N LEU A 127 -20.21 -8.63 4.00
CA LEU A 127 -20.36 -8.05 2.66
C LEU A 127 -21.83 -7.87 2.29
N GLU A 128 -22.67 -8.86 2.58
CA GLU A 128 -24.09 -8.80 2.27
C GLU A 128 -24.81 -7.75 3.12
N THR A 129 -24.49 -7.67 4.41
CA THR A 129 -25.02 -6.65 5.32
C THR A 129 -24.63 -5.24 4.85
N ALA A 130 -23.36 -5.05 4.45
CA ALA A 130 -22.88 -3.78 3.93
C ALA A 130 -23.61 -3.37 2.64
N ARG A 131 -23.87 -4.32 1.72
CA ARG A 131 -24.64 -4.05 0.49
C ARG A 131 -26.06 -3.56 0.79
N ILE A 132 -26.76 -4.23 1.71
CA ILE A 132 -28.12 -3.86 2.10
C ILE A 132 -28.12 -2.46 2.71
N ALA A 133 -27.18 -2.17 3.61
CA ALA A 133 -27.07 -0.86 4.23
C ALA A 133 -26.82 0.26 3.20
N ILE A 134 -25.92 0.02 2.23
CA ILE A 134 -25.63 0.98 1.14
C ILE A 134 -26.88 1.24 0.29
N ALA A 135 -27.60 0.18 -0.10
CA ALA A 135 -28.84 0.32 -0.86
C ALA A 135 -29.92 1.11 -0.09
N ALA A 136 -30.08 0.85 1.21
CA ALA A 136 -31.02 1.58 2.06
C ALA A 136 -30.68 3.08 2.16
N MET A 137 -29.39 3.40 2.31
CA MET A 137 -28.92 4.79 2.36
C MET A 137 -29.14 5.52 1.03
N GLN A 138 -28.98 4.85 -0.10
CA GLN A 138 -29.18 5.43 -1.44
C GLN A 138 -30.66 5.63 -1.81
N ASN A 139 -31.55 4.75 -1.33
CA ASN A 139 -32.98 4.90 -1.56
C ASN A 139 -33.57 6.07 -0.75
N GLY A 140 -33.14 6.25 0.50
CA GLY A 140 -33.57 7.39 1.32
C GLY A 140 -33.14 8.76 0.79
N THR A 141 -32.11 8.83 -0.07
CA THR A 141 -31.67 10.10 -0.70
C THR A 141 -32.45 10.47 -1.96
N ASN A 142 -33.19 9.53 -2.57
CA ASN A 142 -33.98 9.79 -3.78
C ASN A 142 -35.40 10.27 -3.49
N ASP A 143 -35.96 9.93 -2.31
CA ASP A 143 -37.30 10.37 -1.91
C ASP A 143 -37.32 11.86 -1.49
N GLU A 144 -36.21 12.40 -0.97
CA GLU A 144 -36.08 13.83 -0.63
C GLU A 144 -35.93 14.74 -1.86
N LYS A 145 -35.58 14.22 -3.03
CA LYS A 145 -35.43 15.03 -4.27
C LYS A 145 -36.69 15.14 -5.12
N ASN A 146 -37.74 14.38 -4.80
CA ASN A 146 -39.00 14.37 -5.56
C ASN A 146 -40.15 15.12 -4.86
N THR A 147 -39.84 15.94 -3.85
CA THR A 147 -40.84 16.75 -3.11
C THR A 147 -40.62 18.26 -3.19
N GLU A 148 -39.75 18.75 -4.08
CA GLU A 148 -39.70 20.18 -4.48
C GLU A 148 -40.39 20.42 -5.82
#